data_AF-A0A934W1S1-F1
#
_entry.id   AF-A0A934W1S1-F1
#
_cell.length_a   1.000
_cell.length_b   1.000
_cell.length_c   1.000
_cell.angle_alpha   90.00
_cell.angle_beta   90.00
_cell.angle_gamma   90.00
#
_symmetry.space_group_name_H-M   'P 1'
#
loop_
_entity.id
_entity.type
_entity.pdbx_description
1 polymer ?
#
loop_
_entity_poly.entity_id
_entity_poly.type
_entity_poly.pdbx_seq_one_letter_code
_entity_poly.pdbx_strand_id
1 'polypeptide(L)'
;MRSISIAACLAFIPSLVSADLPRAAQCSPVDMLGMLVESASWTYDDASGAAAGTITVRGEEFPATTVWQRPHDVGFKVNLRFEMPQFGTYEVVVFQLDAEPRIAVLGYESHESDRFVSFTTGFAEATCEFG
;
A
#
# COMPACT_ATOMS: atom_id res chain seq x y z
N MET A 1 4.30 -51.78 -34.63
CA MET A 1 3.61 -51.05 -33.54
C MET A 1 4.69 -50.35 -32.72
N ARG A 2 4.73 -49.02 -32.76
CA ARG A 2 5.76 -48.21 -32.06
C ARG A 2 5.13 -47.62 -30.81
N SER A 3 5.64 -48.00 -29.64
CA SER A 3 5.29 -47.38 -28.36
C SER A 3 5.84 -45.96 -28.32
N ILE A 4 4.96 -44.98 -28.10
CA ILE A 4 5.35 -43.58 -27.89
C ILE A 4 5.52 -43.40 -26.39
N SER A 5 6.76 -43.23 -25.95
CA SER A 5 7.08 -42.79 -24.58
C SER A 5 6.60 -41.36 -24.40
N ILE A 6 5.66 -41.15 -23.49
CA ILE A 6 5.26 -39.82 -23.02
C ILE A 6 6.35 -39.37 -22.04
N ALA A 7 7.31 -38.60 -22.55
CA ALA A 7 8.26 -37.88 -21.71
C ALA A 7 7.48 -36.88 -20.86
N ALA A 8 7.59 -37.01 -19.54
CA ALA A 8 7.02 -36.08 -18.58
C ALA A 8 7.68 -34.70 -18.78
N CYS A 9 6.95 -33.76 -19.37
CA CYS A 9 7.23 -32.33 -19.18
C CYS A 9 6.96 -32.00 -17.72
N LEU A 10 8.00 -32.11 -16.89
CA LEU A 10 8.09 -31.41 -15.61
C LEU A 10 7.96 -29.92 -15.93
N ALA A 11 6.75 -29.40 -15.78
CA ALA A 11 6.50 -27.97 -15.82
C ALA A 11 7.34 -27.33 -14.70
N PHE A 12 8.35 -26.56 -15.11
CA PHE A 12 8.93 -25.53 -14.26
C PHE A 12 7.79 -24.56 -13.93
N ILE A 13 7.13 -24.76 -12.80
CA ILE A 13 6.31 -23.72 -12.19
C ILE A 13 7.35 -22.76 -11.60
N PRO A 14 7.57 -21.56 -12.16
CA PRO A 14 8.34 -20.57 -11.44
C PRO A 14 7.58 -20.33 -10.14
N SER A 15 8.19 -20.71 -9.02
CA SER A 15 7.69 -20.35 -7.70
C SER A 15 7.50 -18.84 -7.72
N LEU A 16 6.25 -18.39 -7.78
CA LEU A 16 5.90 -17.02 -7.45
C LEU A 16 6.39 -16.86 -6.02
N VAL A 17 7.54 -16.20 -5.86
CA VAL A 17 8.02 -15.77 -4.56
C VAL A 17 6.95 -14.80 -4.10
N SER A 18 6.00 -15.31 -3.30
CA SER A 18 5.05 -14.47 -2.59
C SER A 18 5.90 -13.60 -1.69
N ALA A 19 6.09 -12.34 -2.07
CA ALA A 19 6.71 -11.38 -1.17
C ALA A 19 5.87 -11.37 0.11
N ASP A 20 6.49 -11.68 1.25
CA ASP A 20 5.81 -11.58 2.53
C ASP A 20 5.33 -10.15 2.71
N LEU A 21 4.05 -10.01 3.01
CA LEU A 21 3.41 -8.71 3.14
C LEU A 21 3.85 -8.07 4.46
N PRO A 22 4.31 -6.80 4.45
CA PRO A 22 4.80 -6.15 5.66
C PRO A 22 3.69 -6.06 6.70
N ARG A 23 3.89 -6.71 7.84
CA ARG A 23 2.91 -6.76 8.92
C ARG A 23 2.84 -5.44 9.66
N ALA A 24 3.98 -4.82 9.92
CA ALA A 24 4.04 -3.47 10.42
C ALA A 24 5.02 -2.64 9.59
N ALA A 25 4.71 -1.35 9.45
CA ALA A 25 5.69 -0.40 8.95
C ALA A 25 5.43 1.01 9.44
N GLN A 26 6.49 1.81 9.44
CA GLN A 26 6.46 3.26 9.54
C GLN A 26 7.17 3.83 8.32
N CYS A 27 6.46 4.60 7.50
CA CYS A 27 6.98 5.18 6.29
C CYS A 27 6.89 6.71 6.32
N SER A 28 7.90 7.37 5.78
CA SER A 28 7.93 8.82 5.58
C SER A 28 8.44 9.16 4.18
N PRO A 29 7.86 10.15 3.50
CA PRO A 29 8.40 10.60 2.23
C PRO A 29 9.75 11.28 2.37
N VAL A 30 10.61 11.10 1.37
CA VAL A 30 11.94 11.70 1.31
C VAL A 30 11.87 13.19 0.93
N ASP A 31 10.92 13.56 0.06
CA ASP A 31 10.64 14.95 -0.32
C ASP A 31 9.16 15.29 -0.08
N MET A 32 8.90 16.41 0.59
CA MET A 32 7.57 16.90 0.94
C MET A 32 6.96 17.79 -0.15
N LEU A 33 7.67 18.10 -1.24
CA LEU A 33 7.19 19.04 -2.27
C LEU A 33 5.87 18.54 -2.90
N GLY A 34 4.76 19.06 -2.36
CA GLY A 34 3.39 18.75 -2.78
C GLY A 34 2.70 17.63 -1.99
N MET A 35 3.36 17.01 -1.02
CA MET A 35 2.75 15.99 -0.17
C MET A 35 2.35 16.53 1.20
N LEU A 36 1.06 16.40 1.51
CA LEU A 36 0.50 16.78 2.82
C LEU A 36 0.87 15.80 3.94
N VAL A 37 1.16 14.55 3.57
CA VAL A 37 1.45 13.45 4.51
C VAL A 37 2.92 13.47 4.90
N GLU A 38 3.18 13.55 6.19
CA GLU A 38 4.53 13.52 6.80
C GLU A 38 4.94 12.10 7.19
N SER A 39 3.96 11.27 7.55
CA SER A 39 4.21 9.89 7.95
C SER A 39 2.97 9.02 7.76
N ALA A 40 3.19 7.73 7.50
CA ALA A 40 2.15 6.71 7.41
C ALA A 40 2.63 5.44 8.11
N SER A 41 1.85 4.93 9.05
CA SER A 41 2.17 3.70 9.75
C SER A 41 1.00 2.74 9.81
N TRP A 42 1.31 1.45 9.95
CA TRP A 42 0.32 0.41 10.16
C TRP A 42 0.89 -0.76 10.93
N THR A 43 0.01 -1.50 11.58
CA THR A 43 0.28 -2.79 12.21
C THR A 43 -0.88 -3.74 11.93
N TYR A 44 -0.57 -4.91 11.37
CA TYR A 44 -1.52 -5.97 11.09
C TYR A 44 -1.75 -6.84 12.32
N ASP A 45 -2.98 -6.85 12.79
CA ASP A 45 -3.43 -7.68 13.89
C ASP A 45 -4.13 -8.93 13.36
N ASP A 46 -3.50 -10.09 13.59
CA ASP A 46 -4.04 -11.40 13.18
C ASP A 46 -5.35 -11.74 13.92
N ALA A 47 -5.58 -11.16 15.11
CA ALA A 47 -6.76 -11.45 15.92
C ALA A 47 -8.02 -10.75 15.39
N SER A 48 -7.87 -9.52 14.89
CA SER A 48 -8.98 -8.76 14.29
C SER A 48 -9.07 -8.91 12.76
N GLY A 49 -8.03 -9.44 12.11
CA GLY A 49 -7.96 -9.53 10.65
C GLY A 49 -7.87 -8.17 9.96
N ALA A 50 -7.51 -7.12 10.71
CA ALA A 50 -7.43 -5.75 10.25
C ALA A 50 -6.06 -5.16 10.60
N ALA A 51 -5.58 -4.25 9.76
CA ALA A 51 -4.44 -3.40 10.12
C ALA A 51 -4.96 -2.01 10.50
N ALA A 52 -4.70 -1.63 11.74
CA ALA A 52 -4.84 -0.26 12.20
C ALA A 52 -3.60 0.53 11.79
N GLY A 53 -3.80 1.79 11.43
CA GLY A 53 -2.70 2.68 11.06
C GLY A 53 -2.89 4.09 11.57
N THR A 54 -1.86 4.90 11.37
CA THR A 54 -1.87 6.33 11.68
C THR A 54 -1.27 7.08 10.50
N ILE A 55 -1.93 8.16 10.05
CA ILE A 55 -1.35 9.10 9.09
C ILE A 55 -1.07 10.40 9.81
N THR A 56 0.15 10.92 9.70
CA THR A 56 0.51 12.25 10.19
C THR A 56 0.41 13.25 9.04
N VAL A 57 -0.40 14.30 9.20
CA VAL A 57 -0.55 15.40 8.25
C VAL A 57 -0.30 16.70 9.01
N ARG A 58 0.74 17.44 8.63
CA ARG A 58 1.07 18.75 9.23
C ARG A 58 1.18 18.73 10.75
N GLY A 59 1.78 17.67 11.31
CA GLY A 59 1.93 17.44 12.75
C GLY A 59 0.68 16.92 13.48
N GLU A 60 -0.45 16.70 12.80
CA GLU A 60 -1.66 16.11 13.37
C GLU A 60 -1.78 14.63 12.97
N GLU A 61 -2.16 13.78 13.92
CA GLU A 61 -2.32 12.34 13.71
C GLU A 61 -3.78 11.98 13.45
N PHE A 62 -4.00 11.25 12.36
CA PHE A 62 -5.31 10.76 11.95
C PHE A 62 -5.33 9.22 12.04
N PRO A 63 -6.32 8.63 12.73
CA PRO A 63 -6.49 7.19 12.71
C PRO A 63 -6.81 6.74 11.29
N ALA A 64 -6.13 5.67 10.87
CA ALA A 64 -6.25 5.10 9.55
C ALA A 64 -6.58 3.61 9.62
N THR A 65 -7.20 3.11 8.57
CA THR A 65 -7.51 1.69 8.41
C THR A 65 -6.88 1.18 7.13
N THR A 66 -6.22 0.03 7.19
CA THR A 66 -5.75 -0.66 5.98
C THR A 66 -6.94 -1.24 5.24
N VAL A 67 -7.22 -0.72 4.05
CA VAL A 67 -8.34 -1.17 3.22
C VAL A 67 -7.96 -2.46 2.49
N TRP A 68 -6.73 -2.52 1.99
CA TRP A 68 -6.19 -3.69 1.33
C TRP A 68 -4.66 -3.68 1.37
N GLN A 69 -4.10 -4.88 1.29
CA GLN A 69 -2.68 -5.14 1.17
C GLN A 69 -2.49 -6.33 0.23
N ARG A 70 -1.54 -6.24 -0.68
CA ARG A 70 -1.30 -7.30 -1.69
C ARG A 70 0.14 -7.31 -2.17
N PRO A 71 0.62 -8.44 -2.72
CA PRO A 71 1.89 -8.47 -3.43
C PRO A 71 1.84 -7.53 -4.64
N HIS A 72 2.96 -6.91 -4.95
CA HIS A 72 3.07 -5.96 -6.07
C HIS A 72 4.46 -6.00 -6.67
N ASP A 73 4.56 -6.41 -7.93
CA ASP A 73 5.82 -6.58 -8.66
C ASP A 73 6.87 -7.33 -7.84
N VAL A 74 7.87 -6.62 -7.32
CA VAL A 74 9.00 -7.14 -6.55
C VAL A 74 8.81 -7.06 -5.03
N GLY A 75 7.67 -6.56 -4.57
CA GLY A 75 7.38 -6.36 -3.15
C GLY A 75 5.90 -6.29 -2.85
N PHE A 76 5.44 -5.16 -2.31
CA PHE A 76 4.09 -5.00 -1.76
C PHE A 76 3.39 -3.73 -2.23
N LYS A 77 2.07 -3.69 -2.05
CA LYS A 77 1.25 -2.49 -2.12
C LYS A 77 0.23 -2.50 -0.97
N VAL A 78 0.18 -1.41 -0.21
CA VAL A 78 -0.71 -1.19 0.93
C VAL A 78 -1.51 0.08 0.69
N ASN A 79 -2.78 0.08 1.07
CA ASN A 79 -3.65 1.26 1.06
C ASN A 79 -4.22 1.49 2.45
N LEU A 80 -3.97 2.69 2.97
CA LEU A 80 -4.47 3.19 4.24
C LEU A 80 -5.51 4.26 3.94
N ARG A 81 -6.71 4.12 4.50
CA ARG A 81 -7.76 5.15 4.42
C ARG A 81 -7.87 5.89 5.74
N PHE A 82 -8.01 7.20 5.67
CA PHE A 82 -8.25 8.06 6.83
C PHE A 82 -9.20 9.21 6.45
N GLU A 83 -9.77 9.85 7.45
CA GLU A 83 -10.71 10.97 7.29
C GLU A 83 -10.07 12.24 7.86
N MET A 84 -10.07 13.32 7.09
CA MET A 84 -9.74 14.65 7.57
C MET A 84 -11.04 15.45 7.75
N PRO A 85 -11.40 15.90 8.98
CA PRO A 85 -12.71 16.48 9.26
C PRO A 85 -13.14 17.64 8.35
N GLN A 86 -12.19 18.40 7.82
CA GLN A 86 -12.45 19.57 6.97
C GLN A 86 -12.39 19.27 5.47
N PHE A 87 -11.78 18.14 5.08
CA PHE A 87 -11.41 17.85 3.69
C PHE A 87 -11.97 16.51 3.16
N GLY A 88 -12.52 15.66 4.04
CA GLY A 88 -13.14 14.39 3.69
C GLY A 88 -12.18 13.21 3.69
N THR A 89 -12.48 12.20 2.87
CA THR A 89 -11.77 10.93 2.82
C THR A 89 -10.49 11.02 2.02
N TYR A 90 -9.41 10.48 2.57
CA TYR A 90 -8.13 10.34 1.90
C TYR A 90 -7.64 8.90 1.96
N GLU A 91 -6.82 8.55 0.98
CA GLU A 91 -6.09 7.29 0.95
C GLU A 91 -4.60 7.55 0.75
N VAL A 92 -3.78 6.88 1.54
CA VAL A 92 -2.32 6.80 1.36
C VAL A 92 -1.99 5.43 0.81
N VAL A 93 -1.28 5.38 -0.31
CA VAL A 93 -0.80 4.16 -0.92
C VAL A 93 0.71 4.09 -0.75
N VAL A 94 1.20 3.07 -0.05
CA VAL A 94 2.62 2.76 0.06
C VAL A 94 2.90 1.51 -0.76
N PHE A 95 3.93 1.56 -1.59
CA PHE A 95 4.26 0.45 -2.48
C PHE A 95 5.73 0.36 -2.77
N GLN A 96 6.21 -0.86 -3.00
CA GLN A 96 7.58 -1.08 -3.41
C GLN A 96 7.66 -1.08 -4.94
N LEU A 97 8.55 -0.25 -5.47
CA LEU A 97 8.96 -0.27 -6.87
C LEU A 97 10.48 -0.49 -6.86
N ASP A 98 10.93 -1.61 -7.42
CA ASP A 98 12.32 -2.06 -7.31
C ASP A 98 12.78 -2.25 -5.84
N ALA A 99 13.90 -1.63 -5.45
CA ALA A 99 14.45 -1.75 -4.10
C ALA A 99 13.89 -0.69 -3.12
N GLU A 100 13.13 0.29 -3.60
CA GLU A 100 12.78 1.46 -2.82
C GLU A 100 11.25 1.62 -2.66
N PRO A 101 10.76 1.89 -1.44
CA PRO A 101 9.37 2.26 -1.24
C PRO A 101 9.03 3.60 -1.92
N ARG A 102 7.77 3.69 -2.33
CA ARG A 102 7.11 4.87 -2.87
C ARG A 102 5.81 5.10 -2.12
N ILE A 103 5.38 6.35 -2.06
CA ILE A 103 4.15 6.78 -1.41
C ILE A 103 3.36 7.71 -2.33
N ALA A 104 2.05 7.59 -2.30
CA ALA A 104 1.12 8.52 -2.96
C ALA A 104 -0.10 8.77 -2.08
N VAL A 105 -0.71 9.93 -2.27
CA VAL A 105 -1.92 10.36 -1.57
C VAL A 105 -3.02 10.61 -2.58
N LEU A 106 -4.21 10.11 -2.29
CA LEU A 106 -5.44 10.36 -3.03
C LEU A 106 -6.43 11.05 -2.09
N GLY A 107 -7.03 12.14 -2.54
CA GLY A 107 -8.16 12.80 -1.89
C GLY A 107 -9.42 12.56 -2.69
N TYR A 108 -10.53 12.35 -1.98
CA TYR A 108 -11.82 12.09 -2.58
C TYR A 108 -12.84 13.14 -2.17
N GLU A 109 -13.68 13.53 -3.13
CA GLU A 109 -14.91 14.25 -2.87
C GLU A 109 -16.10 13.35 -3.16
N SER A 110 -17.23 13.67 -2.54
CA SER A 110 -18.49 12.94 -2.75
C SER A 110 -19.56 13.88 -3.28
N HIS A 111 -20.27 13.46 -4.32
CA HIS A 111 -21.43 14.15 -4.85
C HIS A 111 -22.53 13.13 -5.13
N GLU A 112 -23.72 13.33 -4.55
CA GLU A 112 -24.91 12.49 -4.78
C GLU A 112 -24.61 10.97 -4.75
N SER A 113 -23.89 10.52 -3.72
CA SER A 113 -23.41 9.13 -3.49
C SER A 113 -22.26 8.63 -4.35
N ASP A 114 -21.86 9.37 -5.39
CA ASP A 114 -20.65 9.06 -6.15
C ASP A 114 -19.41 9.64 -5.46
N ARG A 115 -18.35 8.84 -5.41
CA ARG A 115 -17.03 9.26 -4.92
C ARG A 115 -16.08 9.42 -6.11
N PHE A 116 -15.50 10.61 -6.26
CA PHE A 116 -14.51 10.89 -7.30
C PHE A 116 -13.19 11.34 -6.69
N VAL A 117 -12.09 11.05 -7.39
CA VAL A 117 -10.76 11.53 -6.99
C VAL A 117 -10.72 13.02 -7.29
N SER A 118 -10.62 13.84 -6.25
CA SER A 118 -10.49 15.30 -6.36
C SER A 118 -9.02 15.74 -6.32
N PHE A 119 -8.16 14.91 -5.73
CA PHE A 119 -6.75 15.21 -5.54
C PHE A 119 -5.91 13.94 -5.66
N THR A 120 -4.76 14.05 -6.30
CA THR A 120 -3.71 13.03 -6.23
C THR A 120 -2.36 13.70 -6.19
N THR A 121 -1.46 13.18 -5.36
CA THR A 121 -0.04 13.48 -5.51
C THR A 121 0.55 12.61 -6.62
N GLY A 122 1.72 12.99 -7.13
CA GLY A 122 2.61 12.04 -7.79
C GLY A 122 3.15 10.99 -6.80
N PHE A 123 3.99 10.10 -7.30
CA PHE A 123 4.73 9.16 -6.45
C PHE A 123 5.97 9.83 -5.88
N ALA A 124 6.07 9.89 -4.56
CA ALA A 124 7.27 10.32 -3.86
C ALA A 124 8.07 9.10 -3.39
N GLU A 125 9.38 9.24 -3.33
CA GLU A 125 10.24 8.28 -2.64
C GLU A 125 9.90 8.26 -1.16
N ALA A 126 9.96 7.08 -0.54
CA ALA A 126 9.71 6.93 0.89
C ALA A 126 10.79 6.07 1.54
N THR A 127 11.17 6.46 2.76
CA THR A 127 11.87 5.58 3.69
C THR A 127 10.84 4.82 4.50
N CYS A 128 11.04 3.52 4.68
CA CYS A 128 10.18 2.69 5.51
C CYS A 128 11.00 1.83 6.46
N GLU A 129 10.59 1.79 7.72
CA GLU A 129 11.05 0.82 8.71
C GLU A 129 9.99 -0.27 8.83
N PHE A 130 10.38 -1.53 8.62
CA PHE A 130 9.46 -2.68 8.66
C PHE A 130 9.65 -3.48 9.97
N GLY A 131 8.55 -3.95 10.53
CA GLY A 131 8.49 -4.75 11.76
C GLY A 131 7.67 -6.02 11.66
#